data_AF-A0A2U9QYG2-F1
#
_entry.id   AF-A0A2U9QYG2-F1
#
_cell.length_a   1.000
_cell.length_b   1.000
_cell.length_c   1.000
_cell.angle_alpha   90.00
_cell.angle_beta   90.00
_cell.angle_gamma   90.00
#
_symmetry.space_group_name_H-M   'P 1'
#
loop_
_entity.id
_entity.type
_entity.pdbx_description
1 polymer ?
#
loop_
_entity_poly.entity_id
_entity_poly.type
_entity_poly.pdbx_seq_one_letter_code
_entity_poly.pdbx_strand_id
1 'polypeptide(L)'
;MFSYHSHTLGRSTRLQFQRTFIKSALFTLSSVVYGAVAPSIELANKMERNEVHVKKSKNDLELEELERSRGRIISKHFQRPQKLYPNHVPLFCYERALLFLGSSIGSFLHPERNEFIVALGETSATEGFLKRLRSDMLNDAVGRQILKDRPYITSEYLNLEKLKSYPDNSFGKTYYNWLVREHCSPDERVDVRFIDDEELAFVFQRYRQCHDFYHALLGLPVWREGEIALKLFEYLNIGIPFGGLGALFAPWNVKKPSERERLFNVYYPWAFKNAYHCKTNLINVYWEKVMDKDVDELRKELNIEIPPDMRTLRKQHKTTLG
;
A
#
# COMPACT_ATOMS: atom_id res chain seq x y z
N MET A 1 -14.10 -31.14 -119.74
CA MET A 1 -13.93 -31.40 -118.29
C MET A 1 -12.47 -31.80 -118.06
N PHE A 2 -11.86 -31.31 -116.96
CA PHE A 2 -10.62 -31.75 -116.26
C PHE A 2 -9.31 -30.93 -116.31
N SER A 3 -8.96 -30.39 -115.12
CA SER A 3 -7.72 -30.43 -114.29
C SER A 3 -6.36 -29.86 -114.76
N TYR A 4 -5.62 -29.16 -113.86
CA TYR A 4 -4.19 -29.37 -113.45
C TYR A 4 -3.58 -28.19 -112.59
N HIS A 5 -2.61 -28.55 -111.71
CA HIS A 5 -1.37 -27.89 -111.14
C HIS A 5 -1.13 -26.34 -111.22
N SER A 6 -0.31 -25.61 -110.41
CA SER A 6 0.79 -25.86 -109.44
C SER A 6 1.43 -24.55 -108.86
N HIS A 7 2.22 -24.65 -107.75
CA HIS A 7 3.46 -23.90 -107.32
C HIS A 7 3.45 -22.34 -107.06
N THR A 8 4.25 -21.63 -106.21
CA THR A 8 5.22 -21.79 -105.06
C THR A 8 5.69 -20.39 -104.53
N LEU A 9 6.39 -20.37 -103.35
CA LEU A 9 7.29 -19.33 -102.72
C LEU A 9 6.63 -18.29 -101.77
N GLY A 10 7.15 -17.90 -100.59
CA GLY A 10 8.37 -18.20 -99.83
C GLY A 10 8.32 -17.59 -98.41
N ARG A 11 8.92 -18.30 -97.44
CA ARG A 11 9.06 -18.04 -95.99
C ARG A 11 10.44 -17.39 -95.75
N SER A 12 10.58 -16.30 -94.96
CA SER A 12 11.76 -16.00 -94.09
C SER A 12 12.05 -14.50 -93.83
N THR A 13 11.24 -13.79 -93.02
CA THR A 13 11.69 -12.49 -92.43
C THR A 13 11.04 -12.11 -91.08
N ARG A 14 9.96 -12.77 -90.62
CA ARG A 14 9.24 -12.35 -89.38
C ARG A 14 9.63 -13.09 -88.09
N LEU A 15 10.43 -14.16 -88.17
CA LEU A 15 10.76 -15.04 -87.04
C LEU A 15 12.09 -14.71 -86.33
N GLN A 16 12.92 -13.83 -86.91
CA GLN A 16 14.25 -13.52 -86.36
C GLN A 16 14.21 -12.38 -85.34
N PHE A 17 13.28 -11.43 -85.46
CA PHE A 17 13.20 -10.27 -84.55
C PHE A 17 12.60 -10.62 -83.16
N GLN A 18 11.70 -11.61 -83.08
CA GLN A 18 11.12 -12.06 -81.80
C GLN A 18 12.07 -12.92 -80.95
N ARG A 19 13.05 -13.61 -81.55
CA ARG A 19 13.96 -14.52 -80.81
C ARG A 19 15.12 -13.80 -80.13
N THR A 20 15.54 -12.63 -80.63
CA THR A 20 16.66 -11.86 -80.04
C THR A 20 16.22 -11.04 -78.82
N PHE A 21 14.99 -10.52 -78.81
CA PHE A 21 14.46 -9.71 -77.71
C PHE A 21 14.14 -10.53 -76.45
N ILE A 22 13.62 -11.76 -76.63
CA ILE A 22 13.31 -12.65 -75.50
C ILE A 22 14.59 -13.14 -74.81
N LYS A 23 15.66 -13.41 -75.58
CA LYS A 23 16.94 -13.86 -75.03
C LYS A 23 17.70 -12.75 -74.29
N SER A 24 17.64 -11.50 -74.76
CA SER A 24 18.28 -10.38 -74.05
C SER A 24 17.55 -10.01 -72.77
N ALA A 25 16.21 -10.05 -72.75
CA ALA A 25 15.40 -9.78 -71.55
C ALA A 25 15.55 -10.83 -70.43
N LEU A 26 15.71 -12.12 -70.79
CA LEU A 26 15.96 -13.20 -69.83
C LEU A 26 17.36 -13.11 -69.19
N PHE A 27 18.36 -12.66 -69.96
CA PHE A 27 19.73 -12.54 -69.45
C PHE A 27 19.89 -11.32 -68.51
N THR A 28 19.20 -10.20 -68.78
CA THR A 28 19.16 -9.05 -67.86
C THR A 28 18.35 -9.32 -66.60
N LEU A 29 17.25 -10.06 -66.67
CA LEU A 29 16.52 -10.49 -65.46
C LEU A 29 17.32 -11.48 -64.63
N SER A 30 18.02 -12.44 -65.26
CA SER A 30 18.88 -13.39 -64.54
C SER A 30 20.07 -12.72 -63.86
N SER A 31 20.71 -11.72 -64.48
CA SER A 31 21.86 -11.02 -63.89
C SER A 31 21.46 -10.03 -62.80
N VAL A 32 20.31 -9.35 -62.94
CA VAL A 32 19.74 -8.48 -61.90
C VAL A 32 19.30 -9.30 -60.69
N VAL A 33 18.66 -10.45 -60.89
CA VAL A 33 18.26 -11.35 -59.80
C VAL A 33 19.48 -11.98 -59.12
N TYR A 34 20.50 -12.43 -59.88
CA TYR A 34 21.71 -13.00 -59.28
C TYR A 34 22.54 -11.95 -58.52
N GLY A 35 22.66 -10.72 -59.05
CA GLY A 35 23.36 -9.62 -58.41
C GLY A 35 22.65 -9.06 -57.16
N ALA A 36 21.32 -9.13 -57.10
CA ALA A 36 20.54 -8.67 -55.96
C ALA A 36 20.36 -9.73 -54.85
N VAL A 37 20.44 -11.03 -55.20
CA VAL A 37 20.11 -12.13 -54.27
C VAL A 37 21.36 -12.88 -53.76
N ALA A 38 22.48 -12.90 -54.50
CA ALA A 38 23.69 -13.56 -54.01
C ALA A 38 24.30 -12.90 -52.74
N PRO A 39 24.36 -11.56 -52.61
CA PRO A 39 24.89 -10.92 -51.40
C PRO A 39 24.00 -11.12 -50.17
N SER A 40 22.68 -11.28 -50.37
CA SER A 40 21.72 -11.42 -49.28
C SER A 40 21.68 -12.83 -48.70
N ILE A 41 21.93 -13.87 -49.52
CA ILE A 41 22.08 -15.25 -49.03
C ILE A 41 23.39 -15.43 -48.26
N GLU A 42 24.48 -14.81 -48.71
CA GLU A 42 25.76 -14.89 -47.97
C GLU A 42 25.70 -14.15 -46.62
N LEU A 43 25.03 -12.99 -46.58
CA LEU A 43 24.80 -12.24 -45.35
C LEU A 43 23.85 -12.98 -44.40
N ALA A 44 22.77 -13.58 -44.90
CA ALA A 44 21.86 -14.40 -44.11
C ALA A 44 22.57 -15.64 -43.53
N ASN A 45 23.40 -16.32 -44.32
CA ASN A 45 24.23 -17.44 -43.84
C ASN A 45 25.27 -17.02 -42.79
N LYS A 46 25.84 -15.80 -42.91
CA LYS A 46 26.75 -15.23 -41.89
C LYS A 46 26.01 -14.84 -40.60
N MET A 47 24.76 -14.38 -40.71
CA MET A 47 23.87 -14.11 -39.57
C MET A 47 23.45 -15.41 -38.87
N GLU A 48 23.14 -16.46 -39.62
CA GLU A 48 22.77 -17.78 -39.08
C GLU A 48 23.94 -18.49 -38.38
N ARG A 49 25.18 -18.23 -38.83
CA ARG A 49 26.42 -18.71 -38.17
C ARG A 49 26.93 -17.82 -37.03
N ASN A 50 26.23 -16.75 -36.66
CA ASN A 50 26.67 -15.77 -35.64
C ASN A 50 28.05 -15.13 -35.91
N GLU A 51 28.49 -15.04 -37.17
CA GLU A 51 29.81 -14.49 -37.55
C GLU A 51 29.76 -13.00 -37.90
N VAL A 52 28.59 -12.36 -37.80
CA VAL A 52 28.44 -10.91 -38.06
C VAL A 52 28.87 -10.12 -36.82
N HIS A 53 30.16 -10.09 -36.55
CA HIS A 53 30.74 -9.06 -35.71
C HIS A 53 30.90 -7.79 -36.55
N VAL A 54 29.88 -6.91 -36.52
CA VAL A 54 30.09 -5.51 -36.88
C VAL A 54 31.13 -4.98 -35.90
N LYS A 55 32.36 -4.76 -36.37
CA LYS A 55 33.38 -4.06 -35.56
C LYS A 55 32.80 -2.69 -35.24
N LYS A 56 32.40 -2.49 -33.99
CA LYS A 56 31.91 -1.21 -33.47
C LYS A 56 32.91 -0.13 -33.83
N SER A 57 32.44 0.99 -34.37
CA SER A 57 33.28 2.15 -34.62
C SER A 57 33.89 2.61 -33.29
N LYS A 58 35.06 3.27 -33.33
CA LYS A 58 35.65 3.91 -32.14
C LYS A 58 34.63 4.80 -31.42
N ASN A 59 33.80 5.51 -32.20
CA ASN A 59 32.76 6.38 -31.66
C ASN A 59 31.64 5.60 -30.97
N ASP A 60 31.28 4.41 -31.47
CA ASP A 60 30.25 3.57 -30.83
C ASP A 60 30.76 2.99 -29.51
N LEU A 61 32.04 2.67 -29.43
CA LEU A 61 32.70 2.21 -28.21
C LEU A 61 32.80 3.34 -27.18
N GLU A 62 33.19 4.55 -27.60
CA GLU A 62 33.23 5.74 -26.74
C GLU A 62 31.82 6.15 -26.26
N LEU A 63 30.81 6.07 -27.13
CA LEU A 63 29.41 6.31 -26.75
C LEU A 63 28.91 5.28 -25.73
N GLU A 64 29.20 3.99 -25.91
CA GLU A 64 28.86 2.97 -24.91
C GLU A 64 29.60 3.15 -23.58
N GLU A 65 30.84 3.63 -23.61
CA GLU A 65 31.63 3.91 -22.42
C GLU A 65 31.12 5.16 -21.69
N LEU A 66 30.70 6.18 -22.43
CA LEU A 66 29.98 7.35 -21.92
C LEU A 66 28.61 6.97 -21.35
N GLU A 67 27.84 6.09 -21.99
CA GLU A 67 26.56 5.60 -21.48
C GLU A 67 26.73 4.72 -20.23
N ARG A 68 27.73 3.83 -20.20
CA ARG A 68 28.05 3.03 -19.01
C ARG A 68 28.56 3.88 -17.86
N SER A 69 29.40 4.88 -18.13
CA SER A 69 29.90 5.79 -17.10
C SER A 69 28.78 6.71 -16.60
N ARG A 70 27.94 7.27 -17.47
CA ARG A 70 26.76 8.08 -17.11
C ARG A 70 25.73 7.25 -16.34
N GLY A 71 25.46 6.02 -16.76
CA GLY A 71 24.61 5.06 -16.05
C GLY A 71 25.16 4.69 -14.66
N ARG A 72 26.48 4.49 -14.54
CA ARG A 72 27.15 4.27 -13.24
C ARG A 72 27.18 5.52 -12.35
N ILE A 73 27.32 6.71 -12.92
CA ILE A 73 27.35 7.98 -12.18
C ILE A 73 25.95 8.32 -11.65
N ILE A 74 24.91 8.20 -12.49
CA ILE A 74 23.50 8.39 -12.08
C ILE A 74 23.11 7.33 -11.04
N SER A 75 23.51 6.07 -11.25
CA SER A 75 23.28 4.98 -10.29
C SER A 75 23.90 5.22 -8.92
N LYS A 76 25.07 5.86 -8.81
CA LYS A 76 25.75 6.04 -7.52
C LYS A 76 25.12 7.13 -6.65
N HIS A 77 24.56 8.16 -7.27
CA HIS A 77 24.00 9.31 -6.54
C HIS A 77 22.51 9.16 -6.21
N PHE A 78 21.82 8.20 -6.85
CA PHE A 78 20.41 7.90 -6.60
C PHE A 78 20.22 6.45 -6.11
N GLN A 79 21.11 5.98 -5.23
CA GLN A 79 20.91 4.72 -4.51
C GLN A 79 20.15 4.99 -3.21
N ARG A 80 18.94 4.45 -3.14
CA ARG A 80 18.14 4.43 -1.92
C ARG A 80 18.92 3.67 -0.83
N PRO A 81 18.85 4.07 0.46
CA PRO A 81 19.48 3.32 1.53
C PRO A 81 19.03 1.87 1.55
N GLN A 82 19.84 0.97 2.14
CA GLN A 82 19.44 -0.42 2.26
C GLN A 82 18.23 -0.56 3.21
N LYS A 83 17.36 -1.52 2.90
CA LYS A 83 16.25 -1.88 3.78
C LYS A 83 16.79 -2.44 5.09
N LEU A 84 16.20 -2.06 6.22
CA LEU A 84 16.61 -2.51 7.55
C LEU A 84 15.85 -3.79 7.97
N TYR A 85 14.67 -4.02 7.37
CA TYR A 85 13.86 -5.24 7.50
C TYR A 85 13.02 -5.44 6.21
N PRO A 86 12.40 -6.62 5.97
CA PRO A 86 11.82 -6.99 4.66
C PRO A 86 10.86 -5.97 4.03
N ASN A 87 9.96 -5.41 4.86
CA ASN A 87 8.93 -4.45 4.44
C ASN A 87 9.37 -2.98 4.57
N HIS A 88 10.61 -2.72 5.01
CA HIS A 88 11.12 -1.37 5.19
C HIS A 88 11.27 -0.63 3.86
N VAL A 89 10.82 0.62 3.85
CA VAL A 89 10.99 1.58 2.76
C VAL A 89 11.80 2.75 3.32
N PRO A 90 13.14 2.71 3.20
CA PRO A 90 13.99 3.76 3.75
C PRO A 90 13.73 5.08 3.03
N LEU A 91 13.58 6.13 3.83
CA LEU A 91 13.32 7.50 3.37
C LEU A 91 14.43 8.42 3.87
N PHE A 92 14.90 9.32 3.01
CA PHE A 92 15.69 10.45 3.50
C PHE A 92 14.82 11.43 4.29
N CYS A 93 15.43 12.26 5.15
CA CYS A 93 14.70 13.25 5.96
C CYS A 93 13.78 14.16 5.12
N TYR A 94 14.24 14.57 3.93
CA TYR A 94 13.45 15.40 3.02
C TYR A 94 12.31 14.61 2.36
N GLU A 95 12.53 13.34 1.98
CA GLU A 95 11.47 12.48 1.44
C GLU A 95 10.40 12.24 2.49
N ARG A 96 10.79 12.02 3.75
CA ARG A 96 9.88 11.87 4.88
C ARG A 96 9.07 13.14 5.12
N ALA A 97 9.71 14.31 5.05
CA ALA A 97 9.02 15.60 5.18
C ALA A 97 8.03 15.84 4.02
N LEU A 98 8.42 15.54 2.78
CA LEU A 98 7.53 15.65 1.63
C LEU A 98 6.37 14.66 1.70
N LEU A 99 6.62 13.42 2.14
CA LEU A 99 5.59 12.42 2.35
C LEU A 99 4.63 12.85 3.45
N PHE A 100 5.13 13.40 4.56
CA PHE A 100 4.30 13.97 5.63
C PHE A 100 3.41 15.09 5.10
N LEU A 101 3.96 16.07 4.38
CA LEU A 101 3.22 17.21 3.85
C LEU A 101 2.19 16.77 2.80
N GLY A 102 2.61 15.93 1.85
CA GLY A 102 1.75 15.40 0.79
C GLY A 102 0.60 14.56 1.36
N SER A 103 0.90 13.72 2.36
CA SER A 103 -0.13 12.91 3.04
C SER A 103 -1.03 13.75 3.93
N SER A 104 -0.53 14.82 4.54
CA SER A 104 -1.36 15.78 5.31
C SER A 104 -2.39 16.45 4.39
N ILE A 105 -1.94 16.98 3.26
CA ILE A 105 -2.83 17.62 2.26
C ILE A 105 -3.78 16.58 1.67
N GLY A 106 -3.27 15.40 1.31
CA GLY A 106 -4.06 14.30 0.78
C GLY A 106 -5.15 13.84 1.74
N SER A 107 -4.83 13.65 3.03
CA SER A 107 -5.82 13.23 4.03
C SER A 107 -6.90 14.28 4.28
N PHE A 108 -6.56 15.57 4.11
CA PHE A 108 -7.52 16.65 4.24
C PHE A 108 -8.47 16.75 3.02
N LEU A 109 -7.93 16.61 1.80
CA LEU A 109 -8.72 16.71 0.56
C LEU A 109 -9.48 15.43 0.24
N HIS A 110 -8.90 14.28 0.55
CA HIS A 110 -9.38 12.95 0.24
C HIS A 110 -9.33 12.04 1.49
N PRO A 111 -10.15 12.33 2.52
CA PRO A 111 -10.18 11.52 3.74
C PRO A 111 -10.64 10.08 3.51
N GLU A 112 -11.30 9.78 2.38
CA GLU A 112 -11.70 8.43 1.98
C GLU A 112 -10.51 7.54 1.57
N ARG A 113 -9.35 8.13 1.30
CA ARG A 113 -8.15 7.44 0.84
C ARG A 113 -7.26 7.07 2.01
N ASN A 114 -7.32 5.79 2.39
CA ASN A 114 -6.57 5.25 3.52
C ASN A 114 -5.05 5.42 3.36
N GLU A 115 -4.52 5.44 2.14
CA GLU A 115 -3.08 5.59 1.89
C GLU A 115 -2.49 6.85 2.51
N PHE A 116 -3.25 7.96 2.51
CA PHE A 116 -2.80 9.21 3.09
C PHE A 116 -2.81 9.16 4.61
N ILE A 117 -3.81 8.54 5.22
CA ILE A 117 -3.90 8.40 6.68
C ILE A 117 -2.77 7.50 7.20
N VAL A 118 -2.49 6.40 6.51
CA VAL A 118 -1.41 5.46 6.85
C VAL A 118 -0.05 6.15 6.75
N ALA A 119 0.24 6.79 5.62
CA ALA A 119 1.52 7.47 5.41
C ALA A 119 1.72 8.65 6.37
N LEU A 120 0.65 9.40 6.64
CA LEU A 120 0.66 10.49 7.61
C LEU A 120 0.90 9.99 9.04
N GLY A 121 0.27 8.88 9.43
CA GLY A 121 0.49 8.24 10.72
C GLY A 121 1.95 7.79 10.93
N GLU A 122 2.56 7.15 9.94
CA GLU A 122 3.96 6.69 10.04
C GLU A 122 4.96 7.84 10.00
N THR A 123 4.76 8.83 9.13
CA THR A 123 5.67 9.96 9.02
C THR A 123 5.60 10.92 10.21
N SER A 124 4.46 10.95 10.92
CA SER A 124 4.28 11.71 12.16
C SER A 124 4.73 10.95 13.41
N ALA A 125 4.96 9.63 13.31
CA ALA A 125 5.48 8.81 14.40
C ALA A 125 6.97 9.12 14.63
N THR A 126 7.23 10.17 15.40
CA THR A 126 8.61 10.59 15.69
C THR A 126 9.34 9.51 16.49
N GLU A 127 10.65 9.38 16.25
CA GLU A 127 11.49 8.39 16.93
C GLU A 127 11.46 8.57 18.46
N GLY A 128 11.46 9.81 18.95
CA GLY A 128 11.37 10.09 20.38
C GLY A 128 10.07 9.60 21.01
N PHE A 129 8.93 9.77 20.31
CA PHE A 129 7.65 9.24 20.75
C PHE A 129 7.65 7.70 20.79
N LEU A 130 8.13 7.06 19.72
CA LEU A 130 8.18 5.60 19.63
C LEU A 130 9.11 5.00 20.69
N LYS A 131 10.26 5.63 20.96
CA LYS A 131 11.16 5.23 22.05
C LYS A 131 10.50 5.34 23.42
N ARG A 132 9.74 6.41 23.68
CA ARG A 132 8.97 6.55 24.92
C ARG A 132 7.95 5.41 25.05
N LEU A 133 7.17 5.17 23.99
CA LEU A 133 6.15 4.13 23.98
C LEU A 133 6.75 2.73 24.19
N ARG A 134 7.90 2.45 23.57
CA ARG A 134 8.68 1.24 23.83
C ARG A 134 9.14 1.16 25.29
N SER A 135 9.66 2.25 25.85
CA SER A 135 10.07 2.28 27.27
C SER A 135 8.89 2.01 28.20
N ASP A 136 7.70 2.52 27.90
CA ASP A 136 6.47 2.22 28.65
C ASP A 136 6.13 0.72 28.59
N MET A 137 6.34 0.07 27.44
CA MET A 137 6.20 -1.39 27.31
C MET A 137 7.28 -2.15 28.08
N LEU A 138 8.53 -1.70 28.06
CA LEU A 138 9.63 -2.34 28.79
C LEU A 138 9.48 -2.25 30.32
N ASN A 139 8.83 -1.19 30.82
CA ASN A 139 8.54 -1.03 32.24
C ASN A 139 7.43 -1.96 32.74
N ASP A 140 6.60 -2.48 31.85
CA ASP A 140 5.50 -3.39 32.15
C ASP A 140 5.87 -4.87 31.92
N ALA A 141 5.45 -5.77 32.80
CA ALA A 141 5.78 -7.20 32.66
C ALA A 141 5.11 -7.84 31.43
N VAL A 142 3.87 -7.47 31.14
CA VAL A 142 3.12 -7.92 29.96
C VAL A 142 3.66 -7.23 28.71
N GLY A 143 3.99 -5.94 28.79
CA GLY A 143 4.65 -5.20 27.71
C GLY A 143 5.97 -5.84 27.26
N ARG A 144 6.84 -6.24 28.19
CA ARG A 144 8.07 -7.01 27.88
C ARG A 144 7.77 -8.34 27.20
N GLN A 145 6.74 -9.05 27.64
CA GLN A 145 6.34 -10.31 27.03
C GLN A 145 5.86 -10.09 25.58
N ILE A 146 5.08 -9.05 25.33
CA ILE A 146 4.61 -8.68 23.99
C ILE A 146 5.78 -8.33 23.06
N LEU A 147 6.75 -7.54 23.54
CA LEU A 147 7.94 -7.18 22.76
C LEU A 147 8.79 -8.41 22.38
N LYS A 148 8.76 -9.45 23.22
CA LYS A 148 9.43 -10.73 22.96
C LYS A 148 8.65 -11.62 22.01
N ASP A 149 7.35 -11.80 22.24
CA ASP A 149 6.49 -12.72 21.48
C ASP A 149 6.16 -12.18 20.08
N ARG A 150 6.15 -10.85 19.94
CA ARG A 150 5.85 -10.12 18.71
C ARG A 150 4.61 -10.64 17.96
N PRO A 151 3.44 -10.72 18.64
CA PRO A 151 2.22 -11.22 18.00
C PRO A 151 1.82 -10.30 16.84
N TYR A 152 1.35 -10.92 15.75
CA TYR A 152 0.87 -10.23 14.56
C TYR A 152 -0.62 -10.52 14.38
N ILE A 153 -1.44 -9.49 14.55
CA ILE A 153 -2.89 -9.65 14.62
C ILE A 153 -3.49 -9.69 13.21
N THR A 154 -4.01 -10.86 12.82
CA THR A 154 -4.78 -11.08 11.59
C THR A 154 -6.06 -11.85 11.89
N SER A 155 -6.99 -11.90 10.93
CA SER A 155 -8.22 -12.71 11.05
C SER A 155 -7.92 -14.19 11.25
N GLU A 156 -6.88 -14.70 10.59
CA GLU A 156 -6.40 -16.08 10.72
C GLU A 156 -5.80 -16.32 12.10
N TYR A 157 -4.91 -15.43 12.56
CA TYR A 157 -4.25 -15.54 13.85
C TYR A 157 -5.25 -15.49 15.02
N LEU A 158 -6.23 -14.60 14.94
CA LEU A 158 -7.29 -14.51 15.96
C LEU A 158 -8.36 -15.60 15.85
N ASN A 159 -8.51 -16.19 14.65
CA ASN A 159 -9.59 -17.11 14.28
C ASN A 159 -10.99 -16.51 14.57
N LEU A 160 -11.49 -15.71 13.64
CA LEU A 160 -12.80 -15.02 13.81
C LEU A 160 -13.98 -15.98 14.04
N GLU A 161 -13.96 -17.18 13.45
CA GLU A 161 -15.00 -18.20 13.69
C GLU A 161 -14.95 -18.71 15.14
N LYS A 162 -13.75 -18.83 15.71
CA LYS A 162 -13.59 -19.13 17.14
C LYS A 162 -14.15 -18.00 18.00
N LEU A 163 -13.84 -16.73 17.69
CA LEU A 163 -14.38 -15.59 18.44
C LEU A 163 -15.92 -15.51 18.38
N LYS A 164 -16.51 -15.86 17.25
CA LYS A 164 -17.97 -15.98 17.10
C LYS A 164 -18.57 -17.04 18.01
N SER A 165 -17.84 -18.10 18.34
CA SER A 165 -18.31 -19.18 19.22
C SER A 165 -18.17 -18.87 20.72
N TYR A 166 -17.49 -17.79 21.09
CA TYR A 166 -17.28 -17.43 22.49
C TYR A 166 -18.58 -16.97 23.19
N PRO A 167 -18.64 -17.04 24.54
CA PRO A 167 -19.75 -16.52 25.32
C PRO A 167 -20.05 -15.05 25.00
N ASP A 168 -21.33 -14.65 25.04
CA ASP A 168 -21.78 -13.29 24.69
C ASP A 168 -21.14 -12.18 25.54
N ASN A 169 -20.77 -12.50 26.78
CA ASN A 169 -20.08 -11.60 27.70
C ASN A 169 -18.55 -11.59 27.55
N SER A 170 -17.97 -12.40 26.66
CA SER A 170 -16.52 -12.40 26.43
C SER A 170 -16.06 -11.19 25.61
N PHE A 171 -14.80 -10.79 25.79
CA PHE A 171 -14.20 -9.74 24.98
C PHE A 171 -14.13 -10.12 23.49
N GLY A 172 -13.77 -11.36 23.17
CA GLY A 172 -13.64 -11.87 21.81
C GLY A 172 -14.96 -11.85 21.05
N LYS A 173 -16.06 -12.24 21.70
CA LYS A 173 -17.41 -12.14 21.13
C LYS A 173 -17.85 -10.68 20.97
N THR A 174 -17.51 -9.82 21.94
CA THR A 174 -17.74 -8.37 21.86
C THR A 174 -17.02 -7.75 20.66
N TYR A 175 -15.75 -8.11 20.45
CA TYR A 175 -14.95 -7.65 19.32
C TYR A 175 -15.50 -8.16 17.98
N TYR A 176 -15.85 -9.44 17.89
CA TYR A 176 -16.51 -10.00 16.70
C TYR A 176 -17.81 -9.26 16.36
N ASN A 177 -18.68 -9.06 17.34
CA ASN A 177 -19.93 -8.34 17.15
C ASN A 177 -19.71 -6.88 16.73
N TRP A 178 -18.65 -6.24 17.24
CA TRP A 178 -18.26 -4.90 16.83
C TRP A 178 -17.79 -4.87 15.37
N LEU A 179 -16.92 -5.81 14.94
CA LEU A 179 -16.46 -5.91 13.55
C LEU A 179 -17.64 -6.06 12.57
N VAL A 180 -18.59 -6.95 12.89
CA VAL A 180 -19.80 -7.17 12.08
C VAL A 180 -20.66 -5.91 12.02
N ARG A 181 -20.80 -5.20 13.14
CA ARG A 181 -21.64 -4.00 13.25
C ARG A 181 -21.07 -2.78 12.54
N GLU A 182 -19.75 -2.63 12.56
CA GLU A 182 -19.05 -1.49 11.92
C GLU A 182 -18.61 -1.82 10.48
N HIS A 183 -18.76 -3.07 10.04
CA HIS A 183 -18.31 -3.56 8.72
C HIS A 183 -16.80 -3.42 8.51
N CYS A 184 -16.01 -3.78 9.53
CA CYS A 184 -14.55 -3.70 9.50
C CYS A 184 -13.91 -5.10 9.51
N SER A 185 -12.68 -5.20 9.04
CA SER A 185 -11.85 -6.41 9.12
C SER A 185 -10.48 -6.13 9.74
N PRO A 186 -9.95 -7.01 10.62
CA PRO A 186 -8.60 -6.87 11.15
C PRO A 186 -7.51 -6.89 10.06
N ASP A 187 -7.79 -7.50 8.90
CA ASP A 187 -6.83 -7.64 7.80
C ASP A 187 -6.66 -6.36 6.95
N GLU A 188 -7.50 -5.34 7.17
CA GLU A 188 -7.40 -4.06 6.46
C GLU A 188 -6.18 -3.22 6.92
N ARG A 189 -5.52 -3.65 8.00
CA ARG A 189 -4.39 -2.93 8.60
C ARG A 189 -3.11 -3.16 7.79
N VAL A 190 -2.66 -2.11 7.11
CA VAL A 190 -1.42 -2.12 6.33
C VAL A 190 -0.18 -2.20 7.22
N ASP A 191 0.84 -2.92 6.75
CA ASP A 191 2.15 -2.99 7.41
C ASP A 191 2.87 -1.63 7.47
N VAL A 192 3.61 -1.42 8.55
CA VAL A 192 4.50 -0.27 8.74
C VAL A 192 5.75 -0.37 7.87
N ARG A 193 6.03 0.68 7.11
CA ARG A 193 7.07 0.71 6.09
C ARG A 193 8.06 1.86 6.24
N PHE A 194 7.68 2.97 6.86
CA PHE A 194 8.48 4.21 6.87
C PHE A 194 9.20 4.49 8.20
N ILE A 195 9.33 3.49 9.08
CA ILE A 195 10.02 3.59 10.37
C ILE A 195 11.31 2.78 10.27
N ASP A 196 12.46 3.42 10.53
CA ASP A 196 13.78 2.81 10.31
C ASP A 196 14.11 1.68 11.31
N ASP A 197 13.79 1.86 12.59
CA ASP A 197 14.06 0.86 13.62
C ASP A 197 12.98 -0.23 13.62
N GLU A 198 13.40 -1.48 13.48
CA GLU A 198 12.54 -2.66 13.32
C GLU A 198 11.67 -2.93 14.56
N GLU A 199 12.20 -2.70 15.76
CA GLU A 199 11.46 -2.88 17.00
C GLU A 199 10.45 -1.73 17.19
N LEU A 200 10.82 -0.49 16.88
CA LEU A 200 9.90 0.64 16.90
C LEU A 200 8.80 0.51 15.83
N ALA A 201 9.13 -0.05 14.68
CA ALA A 201 8.16 -0.39 13.64
C ALA A 201 7.14 -1.42 14.15
N PHE A 202 7.61 -2.46 14.87
CA PHE A 202 6.72 -3.40 15.55
C PHE A 202 5.82 -2.73 16.59
N VAL A 203 6.36 -1.85 17.45
CA VAL A 203 5.57 -1.12 18.46
C VAL A 203 4.46 -0.30 17.80
N PHE A 204 4.78 0.39 16.71
CA PHE A 204 3.79 1.19 15.97
C PHE A 204 2.77 0.30 15.23
N GLN A 205 3.21 -0.82 14.66
CA GLN A 205 2.32 -1.81 14.03
C GLN A 205 1.33 -2.38 15.04
N ARG A 206 1.79 -2.74 16.24
CA ARG A 206 0.93 -3.23 17.32
C ARG A 206 -0.14 -2.20 17.67
N TYR A 207 0.26 -0.94 17.88
CA TYR A 207 -0.71 0.14 18.12
C TYR A 207 -1.78 0.18 17.02
N ARG A 208 -1.35 0.16 15.74
CA ARG A 208 -2.25 0.20 14.58
C ARG A 208 -3.23 -0.96 14.55
N GLN A 209 -2.77 -2.17 14.87
CA GLN A 209 -3.60 -3.39 14.87
C GLN A 209 -4.56 -3.46 16.07
N CYS A 210 -4.12 -2.99 17.24
CA CYS A 210 -4.95 -2.99 18.45
C CYS A 210 -6.02 -1.90 18.49
N HIS A 211 -5.96 -0.93 17.57
CA HIS A 211 -6.92 0.19 17.52
C HIS A 211 -8.39 -0.26 17.55
N ASP A 212 -8.72 -1.30 16.78
CA ASP A 212 -10.08 -1.84 16.70
C ASP A 212 -10.51 -2.52 18.01
N PHE A 213 -9.57 -3.08 18.77
CA PHE A 213 -9.85 -3.60 20.10
C PHE A 213 -10.26 -2.48 21.06
N TYR A 214 -9.69 -1.29 20.93
CA TYR A 214 -10.07 -0.16 21.78
C TYR A 214 -11.50 0.29 21.47
N HIS A 215 -11.86 0.37 20.18
CA HIS A 215 -13.25 0.62 19.80
C HIS A 215 -14.21 -0.40 20.40
N ALA A 216 -13.89 -1.70 20.29
CA ALA A 216 -14.73 -2.76 20.84
C ALA A 216 -14.82 -2.72 22.37
N LEU A 217 -13.70 -2.49 23.06
CA LEU A 217 -13.67 -2.36 24.51
C LEU A 217 -14.58 -1.22 24.99
N LEU A 218 -14.52 -0.08 24.31
CA LEU A 218 -15.20 1.16 24.69
C LEU A 218 -16.57 1.31 24.03
N GLY A 219 -16.97 0.41 23.14
CA GLY A 219 -18.24 0.47 22.41
C GLY A 219 -18.35 1.63 21.42
N LEU A 220 -17.23 2.26 21.03
CA LEU A 220 -17.21 3.43 20.16
C LEU A 220 -17.34 3.03 18.67
N PRO A 221 -18.13 3.75 17.86
CA PRO A 221 -18.25 3.51 16.41
C PRO A 221 -17.06 4.07 15.61
N VAL A 222 -16.94 3.67 14.33
CA VAL A 222 -15.87 4.10 13.41
C VAL A 222 -16.18 5.38 12.60
N TRP A 223 -17.36 5.98 12.79
CA TRP A 223 -17.62 7.28 12.16
C TRP A 223 -16.92 8.40 12.90
N ARG A 224 -16.76 9.55 12.24
CA ARG A 224 -16.05 10.74 12.71
C ARG A 224 -16.16 11.02 14.22
N GLU A 225 -17.36 11.10 14.78
CA GLU A 225 -17.59 11.40 16.21
C GLU A 225 -16.96 10.35 17.14
N GLY A 226 -17.05 9.06 16.77
CA GLY A 226 -16.46 7.94 17.50
C GLY A 226 -14.94 7.91 17.39
N GLU A 227 -14.42 8.15 16.19
CA GLU A 227 -12.98 8.30 15.93
C GLU A 227 -12.38 9.44 16.76
N ILE A 228 -13.02 10.62 16.78
CA ILE A 228 -12.54 11.75 17.58
C ILE A 228 -12.49 11.39 19.07
N ALA A 229 -13.55 10.78 19.60
CA ALA A 229 -13.61 10.37 20.99
C ALA A 229 -12.51 9.35 21.33
N LEU A 230 -12.33 8.34 20.48
CA LEU A 230 -11.31 7.32 20.69
C LEU A 230 -9.90 7.91 20.58
N LYS A 231 -9.61 8.71 19.55
CA LYS A 231 -8.28 9.32 19.34
C LYS A 231 -7.88 10.23 20.50
N LEU A 232 -8.82 10.95 21.11
CA LEU A 232 -8.56 11.70 22.33
C LEU A 232 -8.19 10.76 23.49
N PHE A 233 -8.93 9.67 23.68
CA PHE A 233 -8.61 8.69 24.72
C PHE A 233 -7.25 8.00 24.46
N GLU A 234 -6.94 7.60 23.23
CA GLU A 234 -5.63 7.05 22.84
C GLU A 234 -4.49 8.02 23.13
N TYR A 235 -4.71 9.32 22.88
CA TYR A 235 -3.73 10.35 23.19
C TYR A 235 -3.48 10.46 24.69
N LEU A 236 -4.53 10.40 25.50
CA LEU A 236 -4.40 10.55 26.94
C LEU A 236 -3.85 9.28 27.61
N ASN A 237 -4.20 8.08 27.12
CA ASN A 237 -3.77 6.81 27.69
C ASN A 237 -2.44 6.29 27.12
N ILE A 238 -2.27 6.32 25.80
CA ILE A 238 -1.10 5.76 25.09
C ILE A 238 -0.10 6.88 24.71
N GLY A 239 -0.56 8.13 24.62
CA GLY A 239 0.31 9.27 24.37
C GLY A 239 0.54 9.61 22.90
N ILE A 240 -0.37 9.21 22.01
CA ILE A 240 -0.19 9.25 20.54
C ILE A 240 -0.46 10.65 19.99
N PRO A 241 0.57 11.40 19.56
CA PRO A 241 0.46 12.84 19.37
C PRO A 241 -0.38 13.23 18.16
N PHE A 242 -0.23 12.56 17.02
CA PHE A 242 -0.76 13.05 15.75
C PHE A 242 -2.30 12.94 15.67
N GLY A 243 -2.84 11.75 15.97
CA GLY A 243 -4.29 11.56 16.07
C GLY A 243 -4.90 12.31 17.25
N GLY A 244 -4.17 12.40 18.36
CA GLY A 244 -4.57 13.06 19.60
C GLY A 244 -4.79 14.57 19.50
N LEU A 245 -3.81 15.27 18.92
CA LEU A 245 -3.90 16.72 18.73
C LEU A 245 -5.03 17.07 17.75
N GLY A 246 -5.14 16.30 16.65
CA GLY A 246 -6.26 16.44 15.73
C GLY A 246 -7.61 16.24 16.44
N ALA A 247 -7.71 15.20 17.28
CA ALA A 247 -8.90 14.92 18.06
C ALA A 247 -9.21 16.04 19.05
N LEU A 248 -8.23 16.56 19.80
CA LEU A 248 -8.38 17.61 20.81
C LEU A 248 -8.95 18.92 20.23
N PHE A 249 -8.54 19.27 19.00
CA PHE A 249 -9.00 20.48 18.31
C PHE A 249 -10.15 20.22 17.32
N ALA A 250 -10.56 18.97 17.11
CA ALA A 250 -11.62 18.60 16.16
C ALA A 250 -12.94 19.37 16.34
N PRO A 251 -13.43 19.67 17.56
CA PRO A 251 -14.70 20.36 17.76
C PRO A 251 -14.77 21.75 17.12
N TRP A 252 -13.62 22.38 16.86
CA TRP A 252 -13.55 23.67 16.15
C TRP A 252 -13.96 23.54 14.68
N ASN A 253 -13.77 22.36 14.09
CA ASN A 253 -14.04 22.04 12.70
C ASN A 253 -15.33 21.23 12.50
N VAL A 254 -15.98 20.78 13.58
CA VAL A 254 -17.25 20.03 13.50
C VAL A 254 -18.40 20.99 13.16
N LYS A 255 -18.92 20.86 11.94
CA LYS A 255 -20.01 21.72 11.43
C LYS A 255 -21.37 21.50 12.11
N LYS A 256 -21.63 20.31 12.65
CA LYS A 256 -22.92 19.96 13.27
C LYS A 256 -22.93 20.35 14.76
N PRO A 257 -23.77 21.29 15.20
CA PRO A 257 -23.78 21.75 16.60
C PRO A 257 -24.03 20.61 17.61
N SER A 258 -24.95 19.70 17.31
CA SER A 258 -25.27 18.58 18.21
C SER A 258 -24.15 17.54 18.34
N GLU A 259 -23.33 17.37 17.30
CA GLU A 259 -22.13 16.52 17.37
C GLU A 259 -21.07 17.18 18.24
N ARG A 260 -20.85 18.49 18.05
CA ARG A 260 -19.93 19.28 18.87
C ARG A 260 -20.32 19.29 20.34
N GLU A 261 -21.60 19.44 20.63
CA GLU A 261 -22.14 19.43 22.00
C GLU A 261 -21.90 18.08 22.68
N ARG A 262 -22.21 16.97 22.01
CA ARG A 262 -21.95 15.63 22.57
C ARG A 262 -20.45 15.38 22.79
N LEU A 263 -19.59 15.82 21.86
CA LEU A 263 -18.14 15.72 22.04
C LEU A 263 -17.69 16.46 23.30
N PHE A 264 -18.08 17.72 23.48
CA PHE A 264 -17.67 18.53 24.62
C PHE A 264 -18.28 18.11 25.95
N ASN A 265 -19.56 17.76 25.97
CA ASN A 265 -20.30 17.55 27.21
C ASN A 265 -20.31 16.09 27.66
N VAL A 266 -20.06 15.14 26.75
CA VAL A 266 -20.12 13.70 27.04
C VAL A 266 -18.75 13.05 26.83
N TYR A 267 -18.26 13.04 25.59
CA TYR A 267 -17.12 12.19 25.23
C TYR A 267 -15.77 12.72 25.69
N TYR A 268 -15.56 14.03 25.71
CA TYR A 268 -14.32 14.62 26.20
C TYR A 268 -14.16 14.42 27.72
N PRO A 269 -15.12 14.84 28.56
CA PRO A 269 -15.07 14.57 30.00
C PRO A 269 -14.89 13.08 30.30
N TRP A 270 -15.58 12.22 29.55
CA TRP A 270 -15.42 10.77 29.64
C TRP A 270 -13.98 10.32 29.31
N ALA A 271 -13.38 10.81 28.23
CA ALA A 271 -12.04 10.42 27.82
C ALA A 271 -10.99 10.88 28.85
N PHE A 272 -11.11 12.11 29.37
CA PHE A 272 -10.25 12.61 30.44
C PHE A 272 -10.38 11.80 31.73
N LYS A 273 -11.61 11.55 32.18
CA LYS A 273 -11.89 10.75 33.37
C LYS A 273 -11.30 9.34 33.22
N ASN A 274 -11.57 8.67 32.11
CA ASN A 274 -11.08 7.30 31.90
C ASN A 274 -9.58 7.22 31.74
N ALA A 275 -8.96 8.12 30.98
CA ALA A 275 -7.51 8.08 30.82
C ALA A 275 -6.78 8.37 32.14
N TYR A 276 -7.32 9.25 32.98
CA TYR A 276 -6.77 9.53 34.31
C TYR A 276 -6.90 8.34 35.28
N HIS A 277 -8.01 7.60 35.19
CA HIS A 277 -8.28 6.47 36.08
C HIS A 277 -7.77 5.11 35.56
N CYS A 278 -7.49 5.00 34.26
CA CYS A 278 -7.05 3.77 33.65
C CYS A 278 -5.70 3.35 34.23
N LYS A 279 -5.63 2.13 34.78
CA LYS A 279 -4.45 1.66 35.51
C LYS A 279 -3.29 1.29 34.59
N THR A 280 -3.59 0.93 33.35
CA THR A 280 -2.64 0.33 32.41
C THR A 280 -2.67 1.08 31.09
N ASN A 281 -1.50 1.33 30.51
CA ASN A 281 -1.42 1.78 29.12
C ASN A 281 -1.92 0.65 28.21
N LEU A 282 -2.94 0.89 27.39
CA LEU A 282 -3.61 -0.16 26.62
C LEU A 282 -2.71 -0.90 25.63
N ILE A 283 -1.55 -0.34 25.27
CA ILE A 283 -0.56 -1.05 24.46
C ILE A 283 0.02 -2.29 25.17
N ASN A 284 0.00 -2.29 26.51
CA ASN A 284 0.48 -3.38 27.37
C ASN A 284 -0.58 -4.43 27.66
N VAL A 285 -1.80 -4.27 27.15
CA VAL A 285 -2.82 -5.33 27.23
C VAL A 285 -2.47 -6.40 26.20
N TYR A 286 -2.37 -7.65 26.66
CA TYR A 286 -2.17 -8.79 25.77
C TYR A 286 -3.52 -9.28 25.22
N TRP A 287 -4.09 -8.49 24.31
CA TRP A 287 -5.42 -8.68 23.70
C TRP A 287 -5.68 -10.12 23.24
N GLU A 288 -4.68 -10.71 22.60
CA GLU A 288 -4.71 -12.05 22.03
C GLU A 288 -4.90 -13.14 23.09
N LYS A 289 -4.55 -12.87 24.36
CA LYS A 289 -4.69 -13.79 25.51
C LYS A 289 -5.91 -13.50 26.39
N VAL A 290 -6.64 -12.41 26.14
CA VAL A 290 -7.83 -12.02 26.95
C VAL A 290 -9.14 -12.15 26.17
N MET A 291 -9.13 -12.79 25.00
CA MET A 291 -10.30 -12.92 24.15
C MET A 291 -11.45 -13.68 24.82
N ASP A 292 -11.16 -14.69 25.64
CA ASP A 292 -12.15 -15.51 26.35
C ASP A 292 -12.63 -14.89 27.67
N LYS A 293 -11.96 -13.84 28.13
CA LYS A 293 -12.26 -13.16 29.39
C LYS A 293 -13.58 -12.39 29.31
N ASP A 294 -14.29 -12.34 30.43
CA ASP A 294 -15.47 -11.48 30.58
C ASP A 294 -15.08 -10.00 30.35
N VAL A 295 -15.82 -9.32 29.49
CA VAL A 295 -15.52 -7.96 29.05
C VAL A 295 -15.72 -6.94 30.16
N ASP A 296 -16.67 -7.17 31.06
CA ASP A 296 -16.95 -6.26 32.18
C ASP A 296 -15.93 -6.46 33.30
N GLU A 297 -15.44 -7.68 33.51
CA GLU A 297 -14.26 -7.93 34.35
C GLU A 297 -13.01 -7.25 33.79
N LEU A 298 -12.75 -7.38 32.48
CA LEU A 298 -11.63 -6.71 31.82
C LEU A 298 -11.70 -5.19 31.98
N ARG A 299 -12.88 -4.59 31.78
CA ARG A 299 -13.11 -3.15 32.00
C ARG A 299 -12.87 -2.75 33.45
N LYS A 300 -13.33 -3.53 34.43
CA LYS A 300 -13.08 -3.28 35.87
C LYS A 300 -11.60 -3.35 36.22
N GLU A 301 -10.87 -4.31 35.68
CA GLU A 301 -9.43 -4.45 35.90
C GLU A 301 -8.65 -3.27 35.35
N LEU A 302 -8.97 -2.85 34.12
CA LEU A 302 -8.38 -1.68 33.47
C LEU A 302 -8.87 -0.36 34.08
N ASN A 303 -9.92 -0.41 34.91
CA ASN A 303 -10.61 0.72 35.49
C ASN A 303 -11.17 1.68 34.42
N ILE A 304 -11.89 1.09 33.45
CA ILE A 304 -12.50 1.77 32.32
C ILE A 304 -14.03 1.70 32.44
N GLU A 305 -14.66 2.86 32.34
CA GLU A 305 -16.10 3.04 32.20
C GLU A 305 -16.47 3.25 30.73
N ILE A 306 -17.54 2.60 30.27
CA ILE A 306 -18.04 2.73 28.89
C ILE A 306 -18.76 4.10 28.76
N PRO A 307 -18.55 4.86 27.67
CA PRO A 307 -19.30 6.08 27.42
C PRO A 307 -20.75 5.72 27.03
N PRO A 308 -21.69 6.68 27.17
CA PRO A 308 -23.02 6.52 26.59
C PRO A 308 -22.95 6.18 25.09
N ASP A 309 -23.81 5.26 24.62
CA ASP A 309 -23.80 4.84 23.22
C ASP A 309 -24.19 5.99 22.27
N MET A 310 -23.28 6.34 21.37
CA MET A 310 -23.45 7.36 20.32
C MET A 310 -24.69 7.13 19.46
N ARG A 311 -25.02 5.87 19.15
CA ARG A 311 -26.19 5.53 18.32
C ARG A 311 -27.47 5.88 19.05
N THR A 312 -27.55 5.51 20.32
CA THR A 312 -28.70 5.78 21.19
C THR A 312 -28.89 7.30 21.38
N LEU A 313 -27.82 8.05 21.69
CA LEU A 313 -27.89 9.50 21.84
C LEU A 313 -28.32 10.22 20.55
N ARG A 314 -27.86 9.75 19.37
CA ARG A 314 -28.30 10.30 18.08
C ARG A 314 -29.77 10.02 17.78
N LYS A 315 -30.30 8.86 18.18
CA LYS A 315 -31.73 8.53 18.02
C LYS A 315 -32.60 9.41 18.91
N GLN A 316 -32.25 9.55 20.19
CA GLN A 316 -32.97 10.39 21.15
C GLN A 316 -33.07 11.84 20.66
N HIS A 317 -31.95 12.42 20.21
CA HIS A 317 -31.92 13.78 19.69
C HIS A 317 -32.79 13.98 18.42
N LYS A 318 -33.00 12.93 17.61
CA LYS A 318 -33.94 13.00 16.48
C LYS A 318 -35.39 12.98 16.94
N THR A 319 -35.71 12.21 17.97
CA THR A 319 -37.06 12.13 18.54
C THR A 319 -37.46 13.41 19.29
N THR A 320 -36.52 14.12 19.92
CA THR A 320 -36.81 15.38 20.62
C THR A 320 -37.05 16.57 19.69
N LEU A 321 -36.59 16.49 18.43
CA LEU A 321 -36.69 17.58 17.44
C LEU A 321 -37.73 17.32 16.33
N GLY A 322 -38.35 16.14 16.29
CA GLY A 322 -39.41 15.77 15.34
C GLY A 322 -40.78 15.92 15.95
#